data_AF-A0AAN7ASS8-F1
#
_entry.id   AF-A0AAN7ASS8-F1
#
_cell.length_a   1.000
_cell.length_b   1.000
_cell.length_c   1.000
_cell.angle_alpha   90.00
_cell.angle_beta   90.00
_cell.angle_gamma   90.00
#
_symmetry.space_group_name_H-M   'P 1'
#
loop_
_entity.id
_entity.type
_entity.pdbx_description
1 polymer ?
#
loop_
_entity_poly.entity_id
_entity_poly.type
_entity_poly.pdbx_seq_one_letter_code
_entity_poly.pdbx_strand_id
1 'polypeptide(L)'
;PGITLTHSTTLALLATSPVLTPPTAKKLLAKQWYLIYRQGPNWVPPIVNSAALSNVYLWYYHSKARLQGRLYLLSAGLLWGVVGVTFYYFETGIDGACKWRLARLLKEEEEGQGGIKIKPEKKGWIIPGVDGHTASDGSKKWGEETGMRELVLGWVRRNHWRWVGVGVAGGLSGWASLGYFD
;
A
#
# COMPACT_ATOMS: atom_id res chain seq x y z
N PRO A 1 -7.66 7.61 10.22
CA PRO A 1 -7.60 6.82 8.96
C PRO A 1 -7.57 7.64 7.64
N GLY A 2 -7.84 8.96 7.64
CA GLY A 2 -7.90 9.75 6.39
C GLY A 2 -6.55 10.16 5.77
N ILE A 3 -5.44 10.02 6.48
CA ILE A 3 -4.14 10.61 6.07
C ILE A 3 -3.65 10.00 4.74
N THR A 4 -3.62 8.69 4.59
CA THR A 4 -3.09 8.03 3.39
C THR A 4 -3.95 8.22 2.14
N LEU A 5 -5.28 8.37 2.27
CA LEU A 5 -6.15 8.68 1.13
C LEU A 5 -5.95 10.13 0.67
N THR A 6 -5.96 11.09 1.62
CA THR A 6 -5.70 12.51 1.33
C THR A 6 -4.31 12.72 0.75
N HIS A 7 -3.31 11.97 1.21
CA HIS A 7 -1.97 12.05 0.66
C HIS A 7 -1.89 11.39 -0.72
N SER A 8 -2.64 10.32 -0.98
CA SER A 8 -2.72 9.70 -2.32
C SER A 8 -3.41 10.61 -3.33
N THR A 9 -4.46 11.34 -2.93
CA THR A 9 -5.12 12.32 -3.79
C THR A 9 -4.26 13.56 -4.01
N THR A 10 -3.57 14.06 -2.97
CA THR A 10 -2.59 15.14 -3.14
C THR A 10 -1.46 14.72 -4.08
N LEU A 11 -0.95 13.49 -3.94
CA LEU A 11 0.09 12.96 -4.83
C LEU A 11 -0.42 12.77 -6.26
N ALA A 12 -1.68 12.37 -6.43
CA ALA A 12 -2.32 12.29 -7.74
C ALA A 12 -2.47 13.68 -8.38
N LEU A 13 -2.94 14.67 -7.61
CA LEU A 13 -3.08 16.06 -8.05
C LEU A 13 -1.73 16.66 -8.46
N LEU A 14 -0.70 16.42 -7.66
CA LEU A 14 0.68 16.80 -7.97
C LEU A 14 1.17 16.09 -9.23
N ALA A 15 0.97 14.77 -9.33
CA ALA A 15 1.32 14.02 -10.54
C ALA A 15 0.54 14.50 -11.78
N THR A 16 -0.67 15.04 -11.65
CA THR A 16 -1.44 15.57 -12.78
C THR A 16 -1.17 17.04 -13.10
N SER A 17 -0.52 17.77 -12.20
CA SER A 17 -0.31 19.21 -12.34
C SER A 17 0.64 19.53 -13.51
N PRO A 18 0.21 20.39 -14.46
CA PRO A 18 1.05 20.82 -15.58
C PRO A 18 2.20 21.75 -15.16
N VAL A 19 2.23 22.22 -13.91
CA VAL A 19 3.23 23.15 -13.37
C VAL A 19 4.59 22.48 -13.12
N LEU A 20 4.66 21.15 -13.21
CA LEU A 20 5.86 20.36 -12.93
C LEU A 20 6.68 20.04 -14.20
N THR A 21 7.62 20.92 -14.55
CA THR A 21 8.81 20.65 -15.41
C THR A 21 10.06 21.15 -14.67
N PRO A 22 11.32 20.63 -14.80
CA PRO A 22 11.93 19.52 -15.56
C PRO A 22 12.42 18.39 -14.56
N PRO A 23 13.58 17.67 -14.67
CA PRO A 23 13.97 16.52 -13.80
C PRO A 23 13.75 16.67 -12.29
N THR A 24 13.88 17.89 -11.77
CA THR A 24 13.63 18.26 -10.37
C THR A 24 12.21 17.89 -9.92
N ALA A 25 11.22 18.03 -10.79
CA ALA A 25 9.85 17.62 -10.51
C ALA A 25 9.71 16.10 -10.33
N LYS A 26 10.45 15.31 -11.14
CA LYS A 26 10.45 13.84 -11.04
C LYS A 26 11.11 13.39 -9.72
N LYS A 27 12.21 14.04 -9.32
CA LYS A 27 12.88 13.79 -8.04
C LYS A 27 12.00 14.17 -6.85
N LEU A 28 11.35 15.33 -6.91
CA LEU A 28 10.43 15.79 -5.85
C LEU A 28 9.25 14.81 -5.69
N LEU A 29 8.62 14.42 -6.79
CA LEU A 29 7.52 13.45 -6.79
C LEU A 29 7.96 12.10 -6.22
N ALA A 30 9.18 11.65 -6.57
CA ALA A 30 9.73 10.41 -6.04
C ALA A 30 9.95 10.46 -4.52
N LYS A 31 10.50 11.57 -4.02
CA LYS A 31 10.70 11.80 -2.57
C LYS A 31 9.35 11.87 -1.83
N GLN A 32 8.37 12.59 -2.37
CA GLN A 32 7.04 12.68 -1.78
C GLN A 32 6.33 11.33 -1.73
N TRP A 33 6.38 10.56 -2.82
CA TRP A 33 5.87 9.19 -2.85
C TRP A 33 6.55 8.33 -1.78
N TYR A 34 7.88 8.39 -1.65
CA TYR A 34 8.63 7.59 -0.67
C TYR A 34 8.23 7.90 0.77
N LEU A 35 8.07 9.19 1.10
CA LEU A 35 7.63 9.60 2.44
C LEU A 35 6.25 9.04 2.79
N ILE A 36 5.32 9.02 1.83
CA ILE A 36 3.98 8.46 2.03
C ILE A 36 4.06 6.93 2.12
N TYR A 37 4.78 6.30 1.20
CA TYR A 37 4.95 4.85 1.15
C TYR A 37 5.51 4.31 2.46
N ARG A 38 6.54 4.95 3.03
CA ARG A 38 7.16 4.56 4.31
C ARG A 38 6.20 4.58 5.49
N GLN A 39 5.15 5.38 5.46
CA GLN A 39 4.13 5.37 6.52
C GLN A 39 3.25 4.11 6.45
N GLY A 40 3.03 3.56 5.26
CA GLY A 40 2.14 2.43 5.04
C GLY A 40 2.46 1.22 5.92
N PRO A 41 3.66 0.63 5.84
CA PRO A 41 4.02 -0.56 6.62
C PRO A 41 3.99 -0.37 8.14
N ASN A 42 4.13 0.87 8.64
CA ASN A 42 4.10 1.14 10.09
C ASN A 42 2.68 1.16 10.67
N TRP A 43 1.69 1.55 9.86
CA TRP A 43 0.32 1.77 10.35
C TRP A 43 -0.69 0.77 9.80
N VAL A 44 -0.55 0.35 8.54
CA VAL A 44 -1.54 -0.48 7.86
C VAL A 44 -1.61 -1.90 8.45
N PRO A 45 -0.49 -2.64 8.61
CA PRO A 45 -0.57 -4.00 9.14
C PRO A 45 -1.12 -4.08 10.58
N PRO A 46 -0.71 -3.22 11.53
CA PRO A 46 -1.31 -3.23 12.87
C PRO A 46 -2.82 -2.99 12.84
N ILE A 47 -3.29 -1.97 12.12
CA ILE A 47 -4.71 -1.63 12.04
C ILE A 47 -5.52 -2.76 11.40
N VAL A 48 -5.05 -3.29 10.26
CA VAL A 48 -5.79 -4.33 9.53
C VAL A 48 -5.80 -5.64 10.29
N ASN A 49 -4.69 -6.03 10.94
CA ASN A 49 -4.65 -7.24 11.76
C ASN A 49 -5.55 -7.12 12.99
N SER A 50 -5.54 -5.99 13.70
CA SER A 50 -6.45 -5.77 14.83
C SER A 50 -7.91 -5.84 14.38
N ALA A 51 -8.27 -5.23 13.24
CA ALA A 51 -9.62 -5.31 12.70
C ALA A 51 -10.02 -6.74 12.29
N ALA A 52 -9.12 -7.49 11.67
CA ALA A 52 -9.37 -8.88 11.28
C ALA A 52 -9.57 -9.77 12.51
N LEU A 53 -8.70 -9.63 13.53
CA LEU A 53 -8.82 -10.36 14.79
C LEU A 53 -10.12 -10.05 15.53
N SER A 54 -10.56 -8.79 15.55
CA SER A 54 -11.87 -8.42 16.12
C SER A 54 -13.01 -9.12 15.39
N ASN A 55 -12.95 -9.21 14.06
CA ASN A 55 -13.96 -9.94 13.28
C ASN A 55 -13.91 -11.46 13.55
N VAL A 56 -12.74 -12.06 13.71
CA VAL A 56 -12.62 -13.48 14.11
C VAL A 56 -13.24 -13.71 15.50
N TYR A 57 -12.99 -12.80 16.45
CA TYR A 57 -13.59 -12.88 17.77
C TYR A 57 -15.13 -12.78 17.72
N LEU A 58 -15.66 -11.83 16.93
CA LEU A 58 -17.11 -11.67 16.75
C LEU A 58 -17.74 -12.87 16.05
N TRP A 59 -17.06 -13.47 15.07
CA TRP A 59 -17.49 -14.73 14.46
C TRP A 59 -17.60 -15.85 15.50
N TYR A 60 -16.60 -16.00 16.37
CA TYR A 60 -16.61 -17.00 17.43
C TYR A 60 -17.81 -16.81 18.38
N TYR A 61 -18.06 -15.57 18.80
CA TYR A 61 -19.16 -15.22 19.70
C TYR A 61 -20.55 -15.40 19.07
N HIS A 62 -20.73 -15.00 17.81
CA HIS A 62 -21.98 -15.12 17.06
C HIS A 62 -22.08 -16.39 16.21
N SER A 63 -21.30 -17.43 16.54
CA SER A 63 -21.22 -18.68 15.76
C SER A 63 -22.54 -19.43 15.62
N LYS A 64 -23.51 -19.18 16.52
CA LYS A 64 -24.87 -19.75 16.44
C LYS A 64 -25.74 -19.09 15.36
N ALA A 65 -25.56 -17.78 15.12
CA ALA A 65 -26.26 -17.06 14.06
C ALA A 65 -25.49 -17.22 12.75
N ARG A 66 -25.86 -18.23 11.94
CA ARG A 66 -25.09 -18.65 10.76
C ARG A 66 -24.75 -17.52 9.80
N LEU A 67 -25.67 -16.59 9.53
CA LEU A 67 -25.42 -15.49 8.60
C LEU A 67 -24.52 -14.42 9.22
N GLN A 68 -24.82 -13.99 10.45
CA GLN A 68 -24.04 -12.99 11.17
C GLN A 68 -22.58 -13.42 11.35
N GLY A 69 -22.35 -14.66 11.80
CA GLY A 69 -21.01 -15.23 11.95
C GLY A 69 -20.26 -15.30 10.61
N ARG A 70 -20.92 -15.72 9.53
CA ARG A 70 -20.29 -15.79 8.19
C ARG A 70 -19.84 -14.43 7.68
N LEU A 71 -20.59 -13.37 7.94
CA LEU A 71 -20.24 -12.00 7.54
C LEU A 71 -18.98 -11.51 8.25
N TYR A 72 -18.86 -11.76 9.56
CA TYR A 72 -17.63 -11.46 10.30
C TYR A 72 -16.43 -12.25 9.77
N LEU A 73 -16.61 -13.56 9.51
CA LEU A 73 -15.53 -14.38 8.96
C LEU A 73 -15.11 -13.91 7.55
N LEU A 74 -16.08 -13.53 6.70
CA LEU A 74 -15.81 -12.97 5.37
C LEU A 74 -15.06 -11.64 5.46
N SER A 75 -15.47 -10.76 6.38
CA SER A 75 -14.79 -9.49 6.66
C SER A 75 -13.32 -9.72 7.08
N ALA A 76 -13.06 -10.63 8.02
CA ALA A 76 -11.70 -10.99 8.43
C ALA A 76 -10.87 -11.53 7.26
N GLY A 77 -11.46 -12.42 6.45
CA GLY A 77 -10.82 -12.99 5.27
C GLY A 77 -10.47 -11.94 4.22
N LEU A 78 -11.35 -10.96 3.97
CA LEU A 78 -11.06 -9.85 3.06
C LEU A 78 -9.93 -8.96 3.57
N LEU A 79 -9.91 -8.64 4.87
CA LEU A 79 -8.85 -7.85 5.48
C LEU A 79 -7.48 -8.52 5.33
N TRP A 80 -7.35 -9.80 5.67
CA TRP A 80 -6.11 -10.55 5.45
C TRP A 80 -5.78 -10.75 3.98
N GLY A 81 -6.79 -10.94 3.12
CA GLY A 81 -6.60 -11.01 1.67
C GLY A 81 -5.98 -9.72 1.11
N VAL A 82 -6.45 -8.55 1.54
CA VAL A 82 -5.86 -7.26 1.16
C VAL A 82 -4.40 -7.15 1.61
N VAL A 83 -4.08 -7.61 2.82
CA VAL A 83 -2.69 -7.64 3.33
C VAL A 83 -1.82 -8.58 2.50
N GLY A 84 -2.30 -9.78 2.19
CA GLY A 84 -1.61 -10.75 1.35
C GLY A 84 -1.31 -10.19 -0.04
N VAL A 85 -2.33 -9.66 -0.73
CA VAL A 85 -2.15 -9.02 -2.05
C VAL A 85 -1.16 -7.85 -1.96
N THR A 86 -1.22 -7.06 -0.89
CA THR A 86 -0.31 -5.94 -0.69
C THR A 86 1.15 -6.40 -0.61
N PHE A 87 1.45 -7.39 0.24
CA PHE A 87 2.84 -7.82 0.44
C PHE A 87 3.38 -8.69 -0.70
N TYR A 88 2.55 -9.51 -1.35
CA TYR A 88 3.04 -10.42 -2.39
C TYR A 88 2.99 -9.81 -3.78
N TYR A 89 1.97 -9.00 -4.10
CA TYR A 89 1.77 -8.48 -5.46
C TYR A 89 2.13 -7.00 -5.60
N PHE A 90 1.77 -6.14 -4.64
CA PHE A 90 2.05 -4.70 -4.78
C PHE A 90 3.52 -4.40 -4.49
N GLU A 91 4.03 -5.02 -3.42
CA GLU A 91 5.38 -4.82 -2.97
C GLU A 91 6.42 -5.25 -4.02
N THR A 92 6.28 -6.45 -4.57
CA THR A 92 7.19 -6.97 -5.61
C THR A 92 6.95 -6.32 -6.98
N GLY A 93 5.74 -5.78 -7.20
CA GLY A 93 5.28 -5.13 -8.41
C GLY A 93 5.51 -3.62 -8.42
N ILE A 94 4.43 -2.87 -8.18
CA ILE A 94 4.40 -1.40 -8.31
C ILE A 94 5.31 -0.70 -7.30
N ASP A 95 5.34 -1.14 -6.05
CA ASP A 95 6.16 -0.52 -5.01
C ASP A 95 7.64 -0.77 -5.31
N GLY A 96 7.99 -2.00 -5.70
CA GLY A 96 9.33 -2.37 -6.16
C GLY A 96 9.79 -1.55 -7.38
N ALA A 97 8.93 -1.36 -8.38
CA ALA A 97 9.23 -0.53 -9.55
C ALA A 97 9.47 0.94 -9.17
N CYS A 98 8.63 1.50 -8.28
CA CYS A 98 8.81 2.86 -7.75
C CYS A 98 10.11 2.98 -6.94
N LYS A 99 10.43 2.01 -6.07
CA LYS A 99 11.70 1.95 -5.33
C LYS A 99 12.90 1.93 -6.29
N TRP A 100 12.85 1.10 -7.33
CA TRP A 100 13.93 1.01 -8.31
C TRP A 100 14.14 2.34 -9.03
N ARG A 101 13.04 2.96 -9.48
CA ARG A 101 13.12 4.26 -10.15
C ARG A 101 13.60 5.37 -9.22
N LEU A 102 13.17 5.37 -7.96
CA LEU A 102 13.66 6.31 -6.94
C LEU A 102 15.18 6.19 -6.76
N ALA A 103 15.70 4.96 -6.58
CA ALA A 103 17.14 4.74 -6.44
C ALA A 103 17.91 5.25 -7.68
N ARG A 104 17.41 4.97 -8.89
CA ARG A 104 18.03 5.46 -10.14
C ARG A 104 18.02 6.99 -10.26
N LEU A 105 16.92 7.64 -9.90
CA LEU A 105 16.78 9.11 -9.97
C LEU A 105 17.61 9.84 -8.91
N LEU A 106 17.86 9.21 -7.76
CA LEU A 106 18.61 9.81 -6.66
C LEU A 106 20.09 9.43 -6.66
N LYS A 107 20.51 8.42 -7.43
CA LYS A 107 21.93 8.09 -7.63
C LYS A 107 22.74 9.27 -8.18
N GLU A 108 22.12 10.15 -8.97
CA GLU A 108 22.74 11.39 -9.48
C GLU A 108 22.86 12.50 -8.41
N GLU A 109 22.10 12.44 -7.30
CA GLU A 109 22.19 13.39 -6.18
C GLU A 109 23.18 12.93 -5.08
N GLU A 110 23.50 11.63 -5.05
CA GLU A 110 24.38 11.02 -4.04
C GLU A 110 25.84 11.51 -4.11
N GLU A 111 26.29 12.10 -5.21
CA GLU A 111 27.65 12.66 -5.32
C GLU A 111 27.86 13.95 -4.48
N GLY A 112 26.82 14.51 -3.85
CA GLY A 112 26.95 15.76 -3.08
C GLY A 112 26.17 15.86 -1.77
N GLN A 113 24.97 15.27 -1.63
CA GLN A 113 24.12 15.52 -0.45
C GLN A 113 23.25 14.31 -0.08
N GLY A 114 23.71 13.51 0.90
CA GLY A 114 22.87 12.67 1.78
C GLY A 114 21.71 11.87 1.15
N GLY A 115 21.96 11.13 0.05
CA GLY A 115 20.92 10.43 -0.69
C GLY A 115 20.18 9.33 0.08
N ILE A 116 18.95 9.05 -0.36
CA ILE A 116 18.09 7.97 0.18
C ILE A 116 18.67 6.62 -0.27
N LYS A 117 19.30 5.89 0.65
CA LYS A 117 19.89 4.57 0.38
C LYS A 117 18.84 3.46 0.47
N ILE A 118 18.39 2.95 -0.68
CA ILE A 118 17.63 1.69 -0.73
C ILE A 118 18.62 0.53 -0.56
N LYS A 119 18.50 -0.19 0.54
CA LYS A 119 19.35 -1.33 0.89
C LYS A 119 18.85 -2.60 0.18
N PRO A 120 19.74 -3.55 -0.11
CA PRO A 120 19.32 -4.89 -0.50
C PRO A 120 18.44 -5.48 0.61
N GLU A 121 17.35 -6.15 0.22
CA GLU A 121 16.43 -6.75 1.18
C GLU A 121 17.13 -7.85 1.99
N LYS A 122 16.90 -7.88 3.31
CA LYS A 122 17.46 -8.92 4.17
C LYS A 122 16.73 -10.24 3.90
N LYS A 123 17.47 -11.27 3.46
CA LYS A 123 16.97 -12.64 3.35
C LYS A 123 16.35 -13.11 4.67
N GLY A 124 15.12 -13.62 4.63
CA GLY A 124 14.47 -14.30 5.75
C GLY A 124 13.45 -13.46 6.55
N TRP A 125 13.17 -12.21 6.15
CA TRP A 125 12.17 -11.37 6.81
C TRP A 125 10.82 -11.44 6.09
N ILE A 126 9.75 -11.77 6.81
CA ILE A 126 8.42 -12.07 6.25
C ILE A 126 7.65 -10.78 5.87
N ILE A 127 8.06 -9.64 6.42
CA ILE A 127 7.44 -8.33 6.16
C ILE A 127 8.41 -7.49 5.32
N PRO A 128 8.12 -7.25 4.04
CA PRO A 128 8.99 -6.47 3.17
C PRO A 128 9.40 -5.13 3.79
N GLY A 129 10.71 -4.87 3.79
CA GLY A 129 11.27 -3.66 4.39
C GLY A 129 11.05 -2.43 3.50
N VAL A 130 10.71 -1.28 4.09
CA VAL A 130 10.62 0.00 3.37
C VAL A 130 11.92 0.32 2.63
N ASP A 131 13.05 0.08 3.30
CA ASP A 131 14.39 0.31 2.75
C ASP A 131 14.93 -0.91 1.98
N GLY A 132 14.17 -2.01 1.86
CA GLY A 132 14.59 -3.24 1.18
C GLY A 132 14.15 -3.27 -0.28
N HIS A 133 15.06 -3.68 -1.18
CA HIS A 133 14.75 -3.88 -2.58
C HIS A 133 13.99 -5.20 -2.83
N THR A 134 12.67 -5.09 -2.94
CA THR A 134 11.70 -6.20 -3.12
C THR A 134 11.28 -6.41 -4.57
N ALA A 135 11.80 -5.59 -5.49
CA ALA A 135 11.38 -5.55 -6.88
C ALA A 135 11.73 -6.86 -7.61
N SER A 136 10.73 -7.47 -8.25
CA SER A 136 10.98 -8.52 -9.25
C SER A 136 11.78 -7.97 -10.43
N ASP A 137 12.46 -8.83 -11.19
CA ASP A 137 13.23 -8.38 -12.35
C ASP A 137 12.34 -7.72 -13.43
N GLY A 138 11.09 -8.20 -13.58
CA GLY A 138 10.08 -7.54 -14.41
C GLY A 138 9.73 -6.14 -13.90
N SER A 139 9.62 -5.96 -12.58
CA SER A 139 9.32 -4.66 -11.96
C SER A 139 10.48 -3.67 -12.07
N LYS A 140 11.73 -4.15 -12.02
CA LYS A 140 12.91 -3.31 -12.28
C LYS A 140 12.90 -2.80 -13.71
N LYS A 141 12.72 -3.70 -14.68
CA LYS A 141 12.61 -3.36 -16.10
C LYS A 141 11.48 -2.36 -16.35
N TRP A 142 10.30 -2.62 -15.77
CA TRP A 142 9.17 -1.71 -15.85
C TRP A 142 9.48 -0.33 -15.25
N GLY A 143 10.20 -0.25 -14.13
CA GLY A 143 10.63 1.00 -13.53
C GLY A 143 11.70 1.77 -14.32
N GLU A 144 12.48 1.10 -15.16
CA GLU A 144 13.44 1.74 -16.07
C GLU A 144 12.75 2.36 -17.28
N GLU A 145 11.81 1.61 -17.85
CA GLU A 145 11.03 1.99 -19.04
C GLU A 145 9.96 3.05 -18.72
N THR A 146 9.48 3.10 -17.48
CA THR A 146 8.36 3.97 -17.07
C THR A 146 8.84 5.19 -16.28
N GLY A 147 8.22 6.34 -16.51
CA GLY A 147 8.47 7.55 -15.73
C GLY A 147 7.91 7.46 -14.31
N MET A 148 8.51 8.23 -13.39
CA MET A 148 8.07 8.27 -11.98
C MET A 148 6.60 8.69 -11.85
N ARG A 149 6.12 9.58 -12.73
CA ARG A 149 4.74 10.07 -12.74
C ARG A 149 3.77 8.93 -12.99
N GLU A 150 4.00 8.16 -14.05
CA GLU A 150 3.15 7.05 -14.46
C GLU A 150 3.17 5.93 -13.41
N LEU A 151 4.34 5.64 -12.84
CA LEU A 151 4.47 4.70 -11.71
C LEU A 151 3.65 5.17 -10.50
N VAL A 152 3.76 6.44 -10.11
CA VAL A 152 2.99 7.02 -9.00
C VAL A 152 1.48 6.98 -9.25
N LEU A 153 1.01 7.30 -10.45
CA LEU A 153 -0.40 7.16 -10.80
C LEU A 153 -0.87 5.69 -10.73
N GLY A 154 -0.03 4.77 -11.22
CA GLY A 154 -0.26 3.33 -11.11
C GLY A 154 -0.30 2.84 -9.67
N TRP A 155 0.50 3.44 -8.78
CA TRP A 155 0.51 3.20 -7.34
C TRP A 155 -0.77 3.71 -6.69
N VAL A 156 -1.18 4.95 -6.97
CA VAL A 156 -2.42 5.54 -6.42
C VAL A 156 -3.63 4.70 -6.81
N ARG A 157 -3.74 4.29 -8.08
CA ARG A 157 -4.85 3.45 -8.56
C ARG A 157 -4.92 2.12 -7.81
N ARG A 158 -3.78 1.46 -7.59
CA ARG A 158 -3.69 0.23 -6.81
C ARG A 158 -4.01 0.47 -5.33
N ASN A 159 -3.57 1.60 -4.77
CA ASN A 159 -3.93 1.98 -3.40
C ASN A 159 -5.44 2.17 -3.25
N HIS A 160 -6.11 2.74 -4.24
CA HIS A 160 -7.57 2.88 -4.26
C HIS A 160 -8.29 1.52 -4.19
N TRP A 161 -7.78 0.50 -4.88
CA TRP A 161 -8.30 -0.86 -4.75
C TRP A 161 -8.22 -1.39 -3.31
N ARG A 162 -7.12 -1.13 -2.58
CA ARG A 162 -7.01 -1.51 -1.16
C ARG A 162 -8.08 -0.83 -0.32
N TRP A 163 -8.35 0.44 -0.57
CA TRP A 163 -9.41 1.19 0.11
C TRP A 163 -10.79 0.65 -0.15
N VAL A 164 -11.09 0.27 -1.40
CA VAL A 164 -12.35 -0.39 -1.73
C VAL A 164 -12.47 -1.72 -0.99
N GLY A 165 -11.43 -2.55 -0.99
CA GLY A 165 -11.42 -3.84 -0.29
C GLY A 165 -11.64 -3.70 1.23
N VAL A 166 -10.92 -2.78 1.87
CA VAL A 166 -11.09 -2.48 3.31
C VAL A 166 -12.46 -1.86 3.59
N GLY A 167 -12.96 -1.00 2.72
CA GLY A 167 -14.30 -0.40 2.84
C GLY A 167 -15.42 -1.44 2.76
N VAL A 168 -15.32 -2.39 1.83
CA VAL A 168 -16.26 -3.52 1.72
C VAL A 168 -16.21 -4.39 2.98
N ALA A 169 -15.02 -4.72 3.48
CA ALA A 169 -14.88 -5.48 4.73
C ALA A 169 -15.53 -4.74 5.92
N GLY A 170 -15.29 -3.43 6.03
CA GLY A 170 -15.93 -2.58 7.03
C GLY A 170 -17.46 -2.56 6.91
N GLY A 171 -18.00 -2.49 5.68
CA GLY A 171 -19.43 -2.55 5.42
C GLY A 171 -20.05 -3.89 5.83
N LEU A 172 -19.39 -5.01 5.53
CA LEU A 172 -19.83 -6.35 5.93
C LEU A 172 -19.82 -6.52 7.46
N SER A 173 -18.74 -6.09 8.12
CA SER A 173 -18.63 -6.10 9.58
C SER A 173 -19.72 -5.23 10.22
N GLY A 174 -19.94 -4.02 9.71
CA GLY A 174 -20.95 -3.10 10.22
C GLY A 174 -22.36 -3.64 10.04
N TRP A 175 -22.67 -4.22 8.87
CA TRP A 175 -23.95 -4.86 8.61
C TRP A 175 -24.17 -6.07 9.54
N ALA A 176 -23.14 -6.87 9.80
CA ALA A 176 -23.21 -7.97 10.76
C ALA A 176 -23.49 -7.49 12.20
N SER A 177 -23.02 -6.30 12.58
CA SER A 177 -23.23 -5.76 13.93
C SER A 177 -24.57 -5.06 14.11
N LEU A 178 -25.09 -4.42 13.05
CA LEU A 178 -26.31 -3.61 13.11
C LEU A 178 -27.54 -4.32 12.53
N GLY A 179 -27.33 -5.35 11.72
CA GLY A 179 -28.41 -6.14 11.15
C GLY A 179 -29.10 -6.98 12.23
N TYR A 180 -30.42 -7.06 12.13
CA TYR A 180 -31.19 -8.04 12.89
C TYR A 180 -31.06 -9.39 12.18
N PHE A 181 -30.37 -10.32 12.82
CA PHE A 181 -30.22 -11.70 12.36
C PHE A 181 -30.94 -12.60 13.36
N ASP A 182 -32.15 -13.03 13.00
CA ASP A 182 -32.97 -13.96 13.78
C ASP A 182 -32.42 -15.40 13.75
#